data_AF-A0A1Q2L4G5-F1
#
_entry.id   AF-A0A1Q2L4G5-F1
#
_cell.length_a   1.000
_cell.length_b   1.000
_cell.length_c   1.000
_cell.angle_alpha   90.00
_cell.angle_beta   90.00
_cell.angle_gamma   90.00
#
_symmetry.space_group_name_H-M   'P 1'
#
loop_
_entity.id
_entity.type
_entity.pdbx_description
1 polymer ?
#
loop_
_entity_poly.entity_id
_entity_poly.type
_entity_poly.pdbx_seq_one_letter_code
_entity_poly.pdbx_strand_id
1 'polypeptide(L)'
;MSWEEMSRRDYPCNCGESTYTEVNEMDDWNRYREHVIINCPTCAEKERVARAAREKKQTEDTARLKELLLEIKPYFEEYYMQNWLDYFVSAKNKKAAWTLAKDIGVEHRSLSSFYQSHKGSSVDDYVRSLAKPYNMLKIIDTLNIKDSSFRNKVEKAIDLNNSVHLFGFY
;
A
#
# COMPACT_ATOMS: atom_id res chain seq x y z
N MET A 1 -7.10 -29.28 -7.97
CA MET A 1 -7.27 -28.28 -9.04
C MET A 1 -6.04 -28.37 -9.91
N SER A 2 -6.16 -29.00 -11.08
CA SER A 2 -5.06 -29.16 -12.04
C SER A 2 -5.12 -28.02 -13.05
N TRP A 3 -3.94 -27.53 -13.44
CA TRP A 3 -3.77 -26.67 -14.60
C TRP A 3 -3.40 -27.57 -15.78
N GLU A 4 -4.06 -27.39 -16.91
CA GLU A 4 -3.78 -28.11 -18.15
C GLU A 4 -3.00 -27.19 -19.10
N GLU A 5 -1.88 -27.69 -19.63
CA GLU A 5 -1.09 -26.97 -20.62
C GLU A 5 -1.86 -26.91 -21.95
N MET A 6 -2.26 -25.70 -22.33
CA MET A 6 -2.97 -25.43 -23.59
C MET A 6 -1.99 -25.23 -24.74
N SER A 7 -0.84 -24.62 -24.47
CA SER A 7 0.21 -24.44 -25.46
C SER A 7 1.56 -24.27 -24.82
N ARG A 8 2.60 -24.79 -25.48
CA ARG A 8 4.00 -24.55 -25.14
C ARG A 8 4.76 -24.20 -26.40
N ARG A 9 5.42 -23.04 -26.41
CA ARG A 9 6.14 -22.52 -27.57
C ARG A 9 7.51 -22.04 -27.16
N ASP A 10 8.53 -22.43 -27.93
CA ASP A 10 9.90 -22.01 -27.74
C ASP A 10 10.25 -20.87 -28.70
N TYR A 11 10.88 -19.84 -28.15
CA TYR A 11 11.32 -18.65 -28.88
C TYR A 11 12.81 -18.39 -28.64
N PRO A 12 13.52 -17.79 -29.59
CA PRO A 12 14.90 -17.36 -29.37
C PRO A 12 14.95 -16.33 -28.23
N CYS A 13 15.92 -16.48 -27.33
CA CYS A 13 16.15 -15.54 -26.27
C CYS A 13 16.68 -14.21 -26.82
N ASN A 14 16.28 -13.09 -26.21
CA ASN A 14 16.69 -11.75 -26.63
C ASN A 14 18.22 -11.53 -26.58
N CYS A 15 18.97 -12.34 -25.83
CA CYS A 15 20.43 -12.29 -25.82
C CYS A 15 21.08 -13.00 -27.03
N GLY A 16 20.32 -13.79 -27.80
CA GLY A 16 20.80 -14.55 -28.95
C GLY A 16 21.48 -15.88 -28.63
N GLU A 17 21.67 -16.24 -27.35
CA GLU A 17 22.48 -17.41 -26.96
C GLU A 17 21.69 -18.72 -26.80
N SER A 18 20.37 -18.67 -26.58
CA SER A 18 19.52 -19.86 -26.35
C SER A 18 18.03 -19.50 -26.56
N THR A 19 17.10 -20.17 -25.89
CA THR A 19 15.65 -19.97 -26.01
C THR A 19 14.97 -19.58 -24.69
N TYR A 20 13.72 -19.17 -24.78
CA TYR A 20 12.76 -19.15 -23.68
C TYR A 20 11.47 -19.85 -24.13
N THR A 21 10.73 -20.43 -23.20
CA THR A 21 9.47 -21.13 -23.47
C THR A 21 8.31 -20.33 -22.88
N GLU A 22 7.30 -20.02 -23.69
CA GLU A 22 6.00 -19.54 -23.23
C GLU A 22 5.07 -20.74 -23.01
N VAL A 23 4.52 -20.84 -21.81
CA VAL A 23 3.56 -21.88 -21.42
C VAL A 23 2.24 -21.21 -21.07
N ASN A 24 1.19 -21.58 -21.80
CA ASN A 24 -0.18 -21.17 -21.50
C ASN A 24 -0.93 -22.35 -20.90
N GLU A 25 -1.55 -22.14 -19.75
CA GLU A 25 -2.33 -23.15 -19.05
C GLU A 25 -3.76 -22.66 -18.81
N MET A 26 -4.70 -23.60 -18.74
CA MET A 26 -6.10 -23.35 -18.41
C MET A 26 -6.55 -24.35 -17.35
N ASP A 27 -7.46 -23.94 -16.46
CA ASP A 27 -8.07 -24.85 -15.49
C ASP A 27 -9.52 -25.20 -15.83
N ASP A 28 -10.12 -26.11 -15.05
CA ASP A 28 -11.50 -26.56 -15.17
C ASP A 28 -12.56 -25.43 -15.10
N TRP A 29 -12.15 -24.23 -14.68
CA TRP A 29 -13.00 -23.05 -14.51
C TRP A 29 -12.73 -22.00 -15.59
N ASN A 30 -12.02 -22.39 -16.66
CA ASN A 30 -11.68 -21.54 -17.80
C ASN A 30 -10.89 -20.29 -17.40
N ARG A 31 -10.09 -20.38 -16.32
CA ARG A 31 -9.09 -19.37 -15.97
C ARG A 31 -7.81 -19.70 -16.72
N TYR A 32 -7.17 -18.67 -17.27
CA TYR A 32 -5.90 -18.81 -17.99
C TYR A 32 -4.75 -18.27 -17.15
N ARG A 33 -3.59 -18.92 -17.25
CA ARG A 33 -2.32 -18.34 -16.81
C ARG A 33 -1.26 -18.56 -17.87
N GLU A 34 -0.41 -17.57 -18.02
CA GLU A 34 0.75 -17.61 -18.91
C GLU A 34 2.00 -17.44 -18.07
N HIS A 35 3.02 -18.26 -18.32
CA HIS A 35 4.32 -18.08 -17.68
C HIS A 35 5.46 -18.38 -18.66
N VAL A 36 6.61 -17.77 -18.39
CA VAL A 36 7.82 -17.90 -19.21
C VAL A 36 8.88 -18.68 -18.47
N ILE A 37 9.42 -19.71 -19.13
CA ILE A 37 10.58 -20.48 -18.66
C ILE A 37 11.82 -19.99 -19.42
N ILE A 38 12.78 -19.40 -18.71
CA ILE A 38 14.02 -18.91 -19.31
C ILE A 38 15.01 -20.09 -19.39
N ASN A 39 15.16 -20.68 -20.58
CA ASN A 39 16.10 -21.79 -20.80
C ASN A 39 17.55 -21.31 -21.03
N CYS A 40 17.74 -20.02 -21.32
CA CYS A 40 19.07 -19.41 -21.47
C CYS A 40 19.76 -19.26 -20.09
N PRO A 41 20.91 -19.94 -19.84
CA PRO A 41 21.59 -19.85 -18.54
C PRO A 41 22.04 -18.43 -18.19
N THR A 42 22.54 -17.66 -19.16
CA THR A 42 22.99 -16.28 -18.97
C THR A 42 21.84 -15.37 -18.55
N CYS A 43 20.69 -15.48 -19.21
CA CYS A 43 19.50 -14.68 -18.85
C CYS A 43 18.82 -15.18 -17.58
N ALA A 44 18.82 -16.49 -17.32
CA ALA A 44 18.29 -17.07 -16.09
C ALA A 44 19.09 -16.59 -14.87
N GLU A 45 20.42 -16.55 -14.96
CA GLU A 45 21.27 -16.05 -13.88
C GLU A 45 21.10 -14.55 -13.66
N LYS A 46 21.03 -13.76 -14.75
CA LYS A 46 20.74 -12.31 -14.66
C LYS A 46 19.40 -12.04 -13.97
N GLU A 47 18.36 -12.77 -14.35
CA GLU A 47 17.04 -12.63 -13.75
C GLU A 47 17.04 -13.09 -12.29
N ARG A 48 17.75 -14.17 -11.95
CA ARG A 48 17.91 -14.62 -10.56
C ARG A 48 18.58 -13.57 -9.69
N VAL A 49 19.67 -12.97 -10.15
CA VAL A 49 20.38 -11.90 -9.44
C VAL A 49 19.50 -10.64 -9.31
N ALA A 50 18.83 -10.24 -10.39
CA ALA A 50 17.93 -9.09 -10.38
C ALA A 50 16.75 -9.30 -9.41
N ARG A 51 16.15 -10.51 -9.41
CA ARG A 51 15.10 -10.89 -8.47
C ARG A 51 15.58 -10.86 -7.03
N ALA A 52 16.71 -11.48 -6.72
CA ALA A 52 17.29 -11.45 -5.38
C ALA A 52 17.58 -10.01 -4.90
N ALA A 53 18.05 -9.14 -5.80
CA ALA A 53 18.26 -7.72 -5.49
C ALA A 53 16.93 -6.98 -5.22
N ARG A 54 15.87 -7.26 -5.98
CA ARG A 54 14.52 -6.70 -5.77
C ARG A 54 13.93 -7.18 -4.44
N GLU A 55 14.03 -8.48 -4.13
CA GLU A 55 13.56 -9.06 -2.86
C GLU A 55 14.29 -8.48 -1.66
N LYS A 56 15.62 -8.33 -1.76
CA LYS A 56 16.43 -7.69 -0.71
C LYS A 56 15.99 -6.23 -0.51
N LYS A 57 15.86 -5.47 -1.59
CA LYS A 57 15.41 -4.08 -1.53
C LYS A 57 14.00 -3.96 -0.93
N GLN A 58 13.07 -4.82 -1.34
CA GLN A 58 11.71 -4.84 -0.79
C GLN A 58 11.72 -5.14 0.71
N THR A 59 12.58 -6.05 1.16
CA THR A 59 12.76 -6.36 2.58
C THR A 59 13.27 -5.15 3.36
N GLU A 60 14.29 -4.46 2.82
CA GLU A 60 14.85 -3.24 3.40
C GLU A 60 13.82 -2.10 3.45
N ASP A 61 13.10 -1.85 2.35
CA ASP A 61 12.06 -0.83 2.24
C ASP A 61 10.90 -1.10 3.22
N THR A 62 10.51 -2.37 3.37
CA THR A 62 9.46 -2.78 4.33
C THR A 62 9.91 -2.58 5.78
N ALA A 63 11.15 -2.94 6.11
CA ALA A 63 11.72 -2.69 7.43
C ALA A 63 11.78 -1.18 7.73
N ARG A 64 12.24 -0.39 6.76
CA ARG A 64 12.33 1.06 6.91
C ARG A 64 10.98 1.74 7.05
N LEU A 65 9.97 1.29 6.29
CA LEU A 65 8.59 1.76 6.44
C LEU A 65 8.09 1.48 7.86
N LYS A 66 8.31 0.27 8.38
CA LYS A 66 7.90 -0.10 9.74
C LYS A 66 8.51 0.82 10.81
N GLU A 67 9.80 1.13 10.71
CA GLU A 67 10.47 2.09 11.61
C GLU A 67 9.82 3.47 11.56
N LEU A 68 9.61 4.02 10.35
CA LEU A 68 8.97 5.33 10.19
C LEU A 68 7.57 5.36 10.81
N LEU A 69 6.78 4.30 10.63
CA LEU A 69 5.44 4.22 11.21
C LEU A 69 5.47 4.17 12.74
N LEU A 70 6.48 3.51 13.32
CA LEU A 70 6.71 3.47 14.77
C LEU A 70 7.15 4.83 15.33
N GLU A 71 7.73 5.72 14.51
CA GLU A 71 8.04 7.09 14.91
C GLU A 71 6.86 8.06 14.70
N ILE A 72 6.21 8.00 13.54
CA ILE A 72 5.17 8.96 13.13
C ILE A 72 3.95 8.88 14.05
N LYS A 73 3.49 7.67 14.36
CA LYS A 73 2.27 7.48 15.14
C LYS A 73 2.38 8.07 16.57
N PRO A 74 3.37 7.70 17.40
CA PRO A 74 3.48 8.27 18.73
C PRO A 74 3.78 9.76 18.71
N TYR A 75 4.59 10.23 17.74
CA TYR A 75 4.84 11.67 17.61
C TYR A 75 3.55 12.45 17.33
N PHE A 76 2.74 12.00 16.38
CA PHE A 76 1.45 12.63 16.11
C PHE A 76 0.52 12.56 17.34
N GLU A 77 0.48 11.40 18.00
CA GLU A 77 -0.32 11.18 19.19
C GLU A 77 0.03 12.17 20.31
N GLU A 78 1.31 12.40 20.55
CA GLU A 78 1.83 13.26 21.61
C GLU A 78 1.65 14.75 21.30
N TYR A 79 1.94 15.18 20.07
CA TYR A 79 2.07 16.61 19.76
C TYR A 79 0.86 17.21 19.03
N TYR A 80 0.05 16.41 18.34
CA TYR A 80 -0.98 16.94 17.43
C TYR A 80 -2.36 16.29 17.57
N MET A 81 -2.49 15.18 18.30
CA MET A 81 -3.78 14.48 18.41
C MET A 81 -4.87 15.36 19.04
N GLN A 82 -4.51 16.20 20.02
CA GLN A 82 -5.50 17.09 20.61
C GLN A 82 -5.99 18.13 19.59
N ASN A 83 -5.10 18.76 18.83
CA ASN A 83 -5.49 19.68 17.74
C ASN A 83 -6.38 18.98 16.70
N TRP A 84 -6.10 17.70 16.42
CA TRP A 84 -6.92 16.90 15.55
C TRP A 84 -8.31 16.63 16.13
N LEU A 85 -8.43 16.28 17.41
CA LEU A 85 -9.71 16.12 18.09
C LEU A 85 -10.50 17.44 18.15
N ASP A 86 -9.82 18.54 18.44
CA ASP A 86 -10.41 19.87 18.52
C ASP A 86 -11.01 20.32 17.18
N TYR A 87 -10.41 19.92 16.05
CA TYR A 87 -10.98 20.14 14.72
C TYR A 87 -12.39 19.54 14.57
N PHE A 88 -12.67 18.43 15.27
CA PHE A 88 -13.98 17.77 15.28
C PHE A 88 -14.87 18.15 16.46
N VAL A 89 -14.47 19.10 17.33
CA VAL A 89 -15.24 19.44 18.55
C VAL A 89 -16.67 19.91 18.25
N SER A 90 -16.89 20.51 17.08
CA SER A 90 -18.22 20.97 16.63
C SER A 90 -19.13 19.83 16.15
N ALA A 91 -18.58 18.64 15.91
CA ALA A 91 -19.30 17.48 15.42
C ALA A 91 -20.09 16.81 16.55
N LYS A 92 -21.38 17.17 16.65
CA LYS A 92 -22.28 16.65 17.70
C LYS A 92 -22.52 15.13 17.66
N ASN A 93 -22.19 14.46 16.56
CA ASN A 93 -22.38 13.03 16.38
C ASN A 93 -21.46 12.48 15.29
N LYS A 94 -21.42 11.14 15.19
CA LYS A 94 -20.61 10.41 14.20
C LYS A 94 -20.92 10.76 12.75
N LYS A 95 -22.17 11.11 12.42
CA LYS A 95 -22.52 11.52 11.04
C LYS A 95 -21.85 12.85 10.69
N ALA A 96 -21.92 13.82 11.60
CA ALA A 96 -21.29 15.12 11.41
C ALA A 96 -19.76 14.99 11.29
N ALA A 97 -19.14 14.17 12.16
CA ALA A 97 -17.71 13.89 12.07
C ALA A 97 -17.35 13.20 10.75
N TRP A 98 -18.15 12.22 10.31
CA TRP A 98 -17.96 11.54 9.03
C TRP A 98 -18.07 12.51 7.84
N THR A 99 -19.05 13.43 7.85
CA THR A 99 -19.19 14.45 6.80
C THR A 99 -17.95 15.35 6.76
N LEU A 100 -17.49 15.84 7.92
CA LEU A 100 -16.30 16.68 7.97
C LEU A 100 -15.05 15.94 7.47
N ALA A 101 -14.88 14.68 7.90
CA ALA A 101 -13.78 13.81 7.46
C ALA A 101 -13.82 13.52 5.95
N LYS A 102 -15.02 13.41 5.38
CA LYS A 102 -15.26 13.26 3.94
C LYS A 102 -14.85 14.51 3.17
N ASP A 103 -15.23 15.68 3.66
CA ASP A 103 -14.98 16.97 3.00
C ASP A 103 -13.48 17.27 2.89
N ILE A 104 -12.70 16.97 3.94
CA ILE A 104 -11.23 17.09 3.91
C ILE A 104 -10.54 15.89 3.26
N GLY A 105 -11.30 14.86 2.88
CA GLY A 105 -10.83 13.71 2.13
C GLY A 105 -10.00 12.69 2.92
N VAL A 106 -10.18 12.58 4.25
CA VAL A 106 -9.56 11.53 5.07
C VAL A 106 -10.48 10.32 5.31
N GLU A 107 -11.73 10.39 4.83
CA GLU A 107 -12.72 9.33 4.85
C GLU A 107 -13.25 9.05 3.44
N HIS A 108 -13.32 7.77 3.07
CA HIS A 108 -13.70 7.34 1.72
C HIS A 108 -14.90 6.38 1.70
N ARG A 109 -15.28 5.79 2.84
CA ARG A 109 -16.42 4.88 2.93
C ARG A 109 -17.74 5.60 2.66
N SER A 110 -18.73 4.89 2.12
CA SER A 110 -20.11 5.36 2.14
C SER A 110 -20.61 5.49 3.58
N LEU A 111 -21.68 6.28 3.79
CA LEU A 111 -22.25 6.45 5.12
C LEU A 111 -22.72 5.11 5.73
N SER A 112 -23.27 4.20 4.91
CA SER A 112 -23.70 2.88 5.36
C SER A 112 -22.53 2.01 5.81
N SER A 113 -21.47 1.91 5.00
CA SER A 113 -20.26 1.16 5.36
C SER A 113 -19.55 1.77 6.57
N PHE A 114 -19.56 3.10 6.70
CA PHE A 114 -19.05 3.79 7.87
C PHE A 114 -19.74 3.33 9.16
N TYR A 115 -21.07 3.34 9.20
CA TYR A 115 -21.82 2.92 10.39
C TYR A 115 -21.62 1.45 10.74
N GLN A 116 -21.46 0.58 9.74
CA GLN A 116 -21.13 -0.83 9.95
C GLN A 116 -19.75 -0.99 10.60
N SER A 117 -18.74 -0.28 10.12
CA SER A 117 -17.37 -0.38 10.63
C SER A 117 -17.16 0.29 12.00
N HIS A 118 -17.99 1.27 12.36
CA HIS A 118 -17.87 2.06 13.59
C HIS A 118 -19.05 1.84 14.53
N LYS A 119 -19.66 0.64 14.49
CA LYS A 119 -20.73 0.28 15.41
C LYS A 119 -20.15 0.22 16.83
N GLY A 120 -20.76 0.94 17.77
CA GLY A 120 -20.32 0.98 19.17
C GLY A 120 -19.14 1.90 19.49
N SER A 121 -18.47 2.52 18.50
CA SER A 121 -17.41 3.50 18.77
C SER A 121 -17.99 4.86 19.17
N SER A 122 -17.22 5.64 19.95
CA SER A 122 -17.49 7.06 20.15
C SER A 122 -17.09 7.89 18.91
N VAL A 123 -17.35 9.20 18.95
CA VAL A 123 -16.85 10.14 17.92
C VAL A 123 -15.32 10.22 17.99
N ASP A 124 -14.76 10.35 19.19
CA ASP A 124 -13.32 10.43 19.40
C ASP A 124 -12.59 9.17 18.92
N ASP A 125 -13.12 7.98 19.22
CA ASP A 125 -12.55 6.72 18.72
C ASP A 125 -12.49 6.71 17.19
N TYR A 126 -13.55 7.22 16.55
CA TYR A 126 -13.59 7.34 15.09
C TYR A 126 -12.56 8.35 14.59
N VAL A 127 -12.51 9.55 15.15
CA VAL A 127 -11.58 10.62 14.76
C VAL A 127 -10.12 10.18 14.92
N ARG A 128 -9.78 9.53 16.03
CA ARG A 128 -8.46 8.92 16.25
C ARG A 128 -8.13 7.87 15.20
N SER A 129 -9.13 7.07 14.79
CA SER A 129 -8.94 6.05 13.74
C SER A 129 -8.63 6.63 12.36
N LEU A 130 -8.95 7.92 12.12
CA LEU A 130 -8.63 8.62 10.87
C LEU A 130 -7.16 9.04 10.79
N ALA A 131 -6.45 9.12 11.91
CA ALA A 131 -5.03 9.51 12.00
C ALA A 131 -4.11 8.37 11.53
N LYS A 132 -4.30 7.93 10.29
CA LYS A 132 -3.51 6.89 9.64
C LYS A 132 -2.42 7.51 8.77
N PRO A 133 -1.30 6.81 8.53
CA PRO A 133 -0.18 7.35 7.76
C PRO A 133 -0.57 7.92 6.38
N TYR A 134 -1.46 7.24 5.66
CA TYR A 134 -1.93 7.70 4.34
C TYR A 134 -2.85 8.93 4.38
N ASN A 135 -3.46 9.22 5.54
CA ASN A 135 -4.25 10.44 5.76
C ASN A 135 -3.38 11.59 6.29
N MET A 136 -2.18 11.30 6.76
CA MET A 136 -1.40 12.20 7.61
C MET A 136 -0.99 13.49 6.90
N LEU A 137 -0.69 13.47 5.59
CA LEU A 137 -0.42 14.70 4.84
C LEU A 137 -1.63 15.63 4.80
N LYS A 138 -2.83 15.08 4.55
CA LYS A 138 -4.07 15.88 4.55
C LYS A 138 -4.35 16.46 5.93
N ILE A 139 -4.06 15.71 6.98
CA ILE A 139 -4.20 16.16 8.38
C ILE A 139 -3.21 17.30 8.67
N ILE A 140 -1.94 17.15 8.28
CA ILE A 140 -0.91 18.20 8.40
C ILE A 140 -1.37 19.48 7.71
N ASP A 141 -1.88 19.37 6.49
CA ASP A 141 -2.36 20.52 5.71
C ASP A 141 -3.61 21.16 6.36
N THR A 142 -4.56 20.33 6.80
CA THR A 142 -5.82 20.78 7.44
C THR A 142 -5.56 21.51 8.75
N LEU A 143 -4.61 21.01 9.55
CA LEU A 143 -4.22 21.61 10.82
C LEU A 143 -3.16 22.72 10.66
N ASN A 144 -2.69 22.97 9.44
CA ASN A 144 -1.63 23.93 9.14
C ASN A 144 -0.37 23.71 10.00
N ILE A 145 0.04 22.44 10.18
CA ILE A 145 1.21 22.08 10.97
C ILE A 145 2.48 22.50 10.21
N LYS A 146 3.29 23.36 10.83
CA LYS A 146 4.53 23.91 10.24
C LYS A 146 5.78 23.07 10.50
N ASP A 147 5.63 21.88 11.08
CA ASP A 147 6.75 20.97 11.32
C ASP A 147 7.18 20.26 10.03
N SER A 148 8.16 20.86 9.35
CA SER A 148 8.77 20.29 8.14
C SER A 148 9.47 18.95 8.38
N SER A 149 10.03 18.72 9.57
CA SER A 149 10.69 17.45 9.90
C SER A 149 9.68 16.32 9.97
N PHE A 150 8.57 16.54 10.67
CA PHE A 150 7.47 15.59 10.75
C PHE A 150 6.86 15.33 9.37
N ARG A 151 6.60 16.39 8.58
CA ARG A 151 6.10 16.25 7.21
C ARG A 151 7.00 15.38 6.35
N ASN A 152 8.32 15.64 6.34
CA ASN A 152 9.28 14.88 5.55
C ASN A 152 9.30 13.38 5.93
N LYS A 153 9.10 13.04 7.22
CA LYS A 153 9.00 11.64 7.65
C LYS A 153 7.75 10.97 7.07
N VAL A 154 6.62 11.67 7.10
CA VAL A 154 5.34 11.19 6.55
C VAL A 154 5.44 10.99 5.04
N GLU A 155 6.01 11.94 4.30
CA GLU A 155 6.21 11.84 2.85
C GLU A 155 7.05 10.60 2.50
N LYS A 156 8.18 10.40 3.18
CA LYS A 156 9.02 9.20 3.01
C LYS A 156 8.27 7.90 3.28
N ALA A 157 7.42 7.86 4.31
CA ALA A 157 6.63 6.67 4.63
C ALA A 157 5.61 6.36 3.51
N ILE A 158 4.98 7.39 2.93
CA ILE A 158 4.04 7.23 1.82
C ILE A 158 4.76 6.73 0.55
N ASP A 159 5.92 7.31 0.22
CA ASP A 159 6.71 6.91 -0.95
C ASP A 159 7.18 5.45 -0.86
N LEU A 160 7.64 5.04 0.32
CA LEU A 160 8.02 3.65 0.59
C LEU A 160 6.82 2.70 0.49
N ASN A 161 5.66 3.07 1.06
CA ASN A 161 4.46 2.26 0.99
C ASN A 161 3.99 2.04 -0.47
N ASN A 162 4.01 3.10 -1.28
CA ASN A 162 3.68 3.01 -2.71
C ASN A 162 4.67 2.10 -3.46
N SER A 163 5.96 2.20 -3.13
CA SER A 163 7.00 1.35 -3.72
C SER A 163 6.79 -0.12 -3.37
N VAL A 164 6.57 -0.45 -2.08
CA VAL A 164 6.35 -1.84 -1.62
C VAL A 164 5.14 -2.48 -2.30
N HIS A 165 4.04 -1.74 -2.47
CA HIS A 165 2.84 -2.25 -3.15
C HIS A 165 3.02 -2.46 -4.66
N LEU A 166 3.84 -1.64 -5.33
CA LEU A 166 4.14 -1.82 -6.76
C LEU A 166 4.95 -3.11 -7.03
N PHE A 167 5.73 -3.58 -6.06
CA PHE A 167 6.48 -4.84 -6.17
C PHE A 167 5.67 -6.08 -5.79
N GLY A 168 4.44 -5.94 -5.27
CA GLY A 168 3.55 -7.04 -4.90
C GLY A 168 2.60 -7.53 -6.01
N PHE A 169 2.69 -6.95 -7.21
CA PHE A 169 1.92 -7.34 -8.38
C PHE A 169 2.86 -7.81 -9.51
N TYR A 170 3.40 -9.02 -9.40
CA TYR A 170 3.95 -9.80 -10.52
C TYR A 170 3.84 -11.29 -10.19
#